data_AF-A0A381RYF8-F1
#
_entry.id   AF-A0A381RYF8-F1
#
_cell.length_a   1.000
_cell.length_b   1.000
_cell.length_c   1.000
_cell.angle_alpha   90.00
_cell.angle_beta   90.00
_cell.angle_gamma   90.00
#
_symmetry.space_group_name_H-M   'P 1'
#
loop_
_entity.id
_entity.type
_entity.pdbx_description
1 polymer ?
#
loop_
_entity_poly.entity_id
_entity_poly.type
_entity_poly.pdbx_seq_one_letter_code
_entity_poly.pdbx_strand_id
1 'polypeptide(L)'
;MGSALSALGWLASAFILLRIMRILSFKMSNQWRVMLIYALIPTSLMYTSVTLREPFQLLFINLALYAALKIYFHRSNAHWLVLFLAVVGMGAMHGALLVSSTFVIVGTLFLLTSRNRKGVSFTKVVLVTPIVILCLFYGFSLFTSLTSYGDRLDDGLDVAVRVYQEGTLSDGEYARANYRTDIEIDGLGGLILSLPTFLFQYLFEPMPWKIGSMVDVIALLENMLRFWLIWNALKYLVGSYLNKPMFVAHNYFGYERCILLIFLSYLVMETLWSLGTSNWGTASRHHLPSLGLLLVASFAYRNVTSPKYNRSHKS
;
A
#
# COMPACT_ATOMS: atom_id res chain seq x y z
N MET A 1 -23.52 -11.59 12.94
CA MET A 1 -22.21 -11.66 13.63
C MET A 1 -21.05 -11.29 12.72
N GLY A 2 -20.91 -11.87 11.53
CA GLY A 2 -19.82 -11.56 10.60
C GLY A 2 -19.67 -10.08 10.19
N SER A 3 -20.75 -9.40 9.79
CA SER A 3 -20.75 -7.96 9.48
C SER A 3 -20.28 -7.08 10.65
N ALA A 4 -20.65 -7.46 11.89
CA ALA A 4 -20.20 -6.74 13.08
C ALA A 4 -18.69 -6.92 13.30
N LEU A 5 -18.15 -8.12 13.07
CA LEU A 5 -16.70 -8.37 13.12
C LEU A 5 -15.94 -7.59 12.05
N SER A 6 -16.49 -7.48 10.84
CA SER A 6 -15.93 -6.66 9.75
C SER A 6 -15.89 -5.17 10.12
N ALA A 7 -16.98 -4.64 10.69
CA ALA A 7 -17.02 -3.27 11.19
C ALA A 7 -16.03 -3.03 12.34
N LEU A 8 -15.87 -4.00 13.26
CA LEU A 8 -14.87 -3.95 14.33
C LEU A 8 -13.44 -3.97 13.77
N GLY A 9 -13.17 -4.81 12.76
CA GLY A 9 -11.88 -4.87 12.07
C GLY A 9 -11.53 -3.53 11.42
N TRP A 10 -12.49 -2.92 10.73
CA TRP A 10 -12.34 -1.57 10.17
C TRP A 10 -12.12 -0.51 11.26
N LEU A 11 -12.89 -0.52 12.34
CA LEU A 11 -12.73 0.43 13.45
C LEU A 11 -11.35 0.33 14.11
N ALA A 12 -10.87 -0.89 14.35
CA ALA A 12 -9.52 -1.13 14.85
C ALA A 12 -8.46 -0.59 13.88
N SER A 13 -8.67 -0.78 12.57
CA SER A 13 -7.78 -0.27 11.53
C SER A 13 -7.76 1.27 11.48
N ALA A 14 -8.93 1.90 11.56
CA ALA A 14 -9.10 3.36 11.64
C ALA A 14 -8.37 3.94 12.86
N PHE A 15 -8.47 3.28 14.02
CA PHE A 15 -7.75 3.67 15.22
C PHE A 15 -6.24 3.58 15.05
N ILE A 16 -5.74 2.51 14.43
CA ILE A 16 -4.30 2.36 14.15
C ILE A 16 -3.82 3.41 13.15
N LEU A 17 -4.60 3.72 12.11
CA LEU A 17 -4.30 4.78 11.14
C LEU A 17 -4.15 6.14 11.82
N LEU A 18 -5.04 6.49 12.76
CA LEU A 18 -4.90 7.68 13.60
C LEU A 18 -3.59 7.68 14.38
N ARG A 19 -3.18 6.53 14.94
CA ARG A 19 -1.91 6.40 15.67
C ARG A 19 -0.70 6.57 14.75
N ILE A 20 -0.74 6.02 13.53
CA ILE A 20 0.29 6.24 12.50
C ILE A 20 0.46 7.73 12.21
N MET A 21 -0.65 8.42 11.94
CA MET A 21 -0.62 9.86 11.64
C MET A 21 -0.06 10.68 12.81
N ARG A 22 -0.35 10.30 14.06
CA ARG A 22 0.23 10.94 15.26
C ARG A 22 1.74 10.71 15.37
N ILE A 23 2.25 9.51 15.07
CA ILE A 23 3.70 9.25 15.03
C ILE A 23 4.39 10.14 13.99
N LEU A 24 3.75 10.30 12.83
CA LEU A 24 4.24 11.15 11.74
C LEU A 24 3.93 12.64 11.95
N SER A 25 3.48 13.03 13.14
CA SER A 25 3.21 14.42 13.54
C SER A 25 2.20 15.14 12.63
N PHE A 26 1.15 14.43 12.18
CA PHE A 26 0.11 15.03 11.37
C PHE A 26 -0.66 16.09 12.14
N LYS A 27 -0.95 17.24 11.50
CA LYS A 27 -1.88 18.23 12.07
C LYS A 27 -3.28 17.63 12.22
N MET A 28 -4.02 18.04 13.25
CA MET A 28 -5.39 17.58 13.48
C MET A 28 -6.29 17.79 12.25
N SER A 29 -6.17 18.91 11.54
CA SER A 29 -6.92 19.16 10.32
C SER A 29 -6.67 18.12 9.22
N ASN A 30 -5.44 17.62 9.10
CA ASN A 30 -5.10 16.58 8.12
C ASN A 30 -5.54 15.21 8.60
N GLN A 31 -5.44 14.93 9.91
CA GLN A 31 -6.01 13.70 10.49
C GLN A 31 -7.50 13.60 10.18
N TRP A 32 -8.27 14.68 10.38
CA TRP A 32 -9.68 14.74 10.02
C TRP A 32 -9.94 14.49 8.53
N ARG A 33 -9.18 15.14 7.63
CA ARG A 33 -9.32 14.93 6.18
C ARG A 33 -9.04 13.49 5.77
N VAL A 34 -7.97 12.90 6.30
CA VAL A 34 -7.64 11.49 6.04
C VAL A 34 -8.74 10.58 6.55
N MET A 35 -9.22 10.77 7.78
CA MET A 35 -10.28 9.94 8.34
C MET A 35 -11.61 10.10 7.61
N LEU A 36 -11.93 11.30 7.13
CA LEU A 36 -13.14 11.55 6.34
C LEU A 36 -13.11 10.74 5.03
N ILE A 37 -11.99 10.79 4.29
CA ILE A 37 -11.83 9.99 3.07
C ILE A 37 -11.86 8.50 3.40
N TYR A 38 -11.13 8.08 4.44
CA TYR A 38 -11.03 6.68 4.84
C TYR A 38 -12.39 6.06 5.24
N ALA A 39 -13.26 6.85 5.86
CA ALA A 39 -14.58 6.40 6.32
C ALA A 39 -15.66 6.52 5.26
N LEU A 40 -15.61 7.52 4.40
CA LEU A 40 -16.71 7.85 3.49
C LEU A 40 -16.46 7.48 2.03
N ILE A 41 -15.26 7.00 1.67
CA ILE A 41 -15.04 6.49 0.32
C ILE A 41 -15.99 5.29 0.07
N PRO A 42 -16.75 5.26 -1.04
CA PRO A 42 -17.80 4.27 -1.24
C PRO A 42 -17.34 2.82 -1.09
N THR A 43 -16.17 2.46 -1.62
CA THR A 43 -15.55 1.14 -1.44
C THR A 43 -15.34 0.75 0.03
N SER A 44 -14.95 1.69 0.88
CA SER A 44 -14.81 1.46 2.33
C SER A 44 -16.17 1.13 2.96
N LEU A 45 -17.21 1.91 2.65
CA LEU A 45 -18.57 1.67 3.15
C LEU A 45 -19.16 0.34 2.67
N MET A 46 -18.93 -0.01 1.40
CA MET A 46 -19.46 -1.22 0.78
C MET A 46 -18.78 -2.48 1.29
N TYR A 47 -17.45 -2.49 1.40
CA TYR A 47 -16.69 -3.72 1.68
C TYR A 47 -16.29 -3.90 3.15
N THR A 48 -16.60 -2.93 4.02
CA THR A 48 -16.34 -3.06 5.47
C THR A 48 -17.57 -3.25 6.34
N SER A 49 -18.76 -3.07 5.77
CA SER A 49 -20.04 -3.27 6.46
C SER A 49 -20.60 -4.71 6.32
N VAL A 50 -20.01 -5.52 5.45
CA VAL A 50 -20.39 -6.91 5.17
C VAL A 50 -19.32 -7.90 5.63
N THR A 51 -19.69 -9.18 5.78
CA THR A 51 -18.80 -10.25 6.25
C THR A 51 -17.73 -10.57 5.20
N LEU A 52 -16.66 -9.80 5.24
CA LEU A 52 -15.56 -9.83 4.28
C LEU A 52 -14.21 -9.81 5.00
N ARG A 53 -13.17 -10.28 4.31
CA ARG A 53 -11.80 -10.37 4.84
C ARG A 53 -11.04 -9.04 4.71
N GLU A 54 -11.47 -8.19 3.81
CA GLU A 54 -10.85 -6.91 3.45
C GLU A 54 -10.65 -5.98 4.66
N PRO A 55 -11.59 -5.87 5.63
CA PRO A 55 -11.38 -5.08 6.85
C PRO A 55 -10.21 -5.60 7.70
N PHE A 56 -9.98 -6.91 7.72
CA PHE A 56 -8.86 -7.52 8.44
C PHE A 56 -7.55 -7.38 7.67
N GLN A 57 -7.57 -7.47 6.34
CA GLN A 57 -6.41 -7.15 5.50
C GLN A 57 -5.94 -5.72 5.74
N LEU A 58 -6.87 -4.77 5.64
CA LEU A 58 -6.69 -3.35 5.95
C LEU A 58 -6.14 -3.14 7.38
N LEU A 59 -6.69 -3.84 8.37
CA LEU A 59 -6.20 -3.84 9.76
C LEU A 59 -4.75 -4.29 9.86
N PHE A 60 -4.40 -5.46 9.33
CA PHE A 60 -3.05 -6.00 9.45
C PHE A 60 -2.00 -5.18 8.69
N ILE A 61 -2.36 -4.60 7.54
CA ILE A 61 -1.48 -3.68 6.81
C ILE A 61 -1.18 -2.43 7.63
N ASN A 62 -2.22 -1.79 8.18
CA ASN A 62 -2.05 -0.63 9.04
C ASN A 62 -1.27 -0.98 10.32
N LEU A 63 -1.49 -2.18 10.89
CA LEU A 63 -0.75 -2.65 12.06
C LEU A 63 0.73 -2.89 11.75
N ALA A 64 1.05 -3.49 10.59
CA ALA A 64 2.42 -3.68 10.12
C ALA A 64 3.14 -2.34 9.94
N LEU A 65 2.48 -1.36 9.30
CA LEU A 65 3.05 -0.02 9.16
C LEU A 65 3.24 0.65 10.53
N TYR A 66 2.25 0.60 11.42
CA TYR A 66 2.36 1.15 12.76
C TYR A 66 3.54 0.56 13.53
N ALA A 67 3.70 -0.76 13.48
CA ALA A 67 4.82 -1.47 14.09
C ALA A 67 6.16 -1.02 13.49
N ALA A 68 6.28 -0.97 12.17
CA ALA A 68 7.48 -0.51 11.47
C ALA A 68 7.89 0.92 11.90
N LEU A 69 6.93 1.84 12.01
CA LEU A 69 7.20 3.21 12.46
C LEU A 69 7.59 3.27 13.95
N LYS A 70 6.97 2.45 14.81
CA LYS A 70 7.34 2.37 16.24
C LYS A 70 8.73 1.78 16.44
N ILE A 71 9.09 0.76 15.65
CA ILE A 71 10.45 0.21 15.61
C ILE A 71 11.44 1.30 15.20
N TYR A 72 11.13 2.04 14.13
CA TYR A 72 12.04 3.06 13.59
C TYR A 72 12.24 4.26 14.53
N PHE A 73 11.15 4.91 14.96
CA PHE A 73 11.21 6.15 15.75
C PHE A 73 11.46 5.92 17.24
N HIS A 74 10.89 4.85 17.81
CA HIS A 74 10.89 4.64 19.26
C HIS A 74 11.78 3.48 19.72
N ARG A 75 12.47 2.80 18.78
CA ARG A 75 13.33 1.63 19.08
C ARG A 75 12.61 0.56 19.90
N SER A 76 11.31 0.40 19.69
CA SER A 76 10.51 -0.48 20.54
C SER A 76 10.66 -1.93 20.11
N ASN A 77 11.34 -2.72 20.94
CA ASN A 77 11.55 -4.15 20.66
C ASN A 77 10.24 -4.95 20.67
N ALA A 78 9.28 -4.57 21.52
CA ALA A 78 7.96 -5.22 21.57
C ALA A 78 7.20 -5.10 20.23
N HIS A 79 7.46 -4.06 19.45
CA HIS A 79 6.78 -3.88 18.16
C HIS A 79 7.33 -4.79 17.06
N TRP A 80 8.46 -5.49 17.27
CA TRP A 80 8.86 -6.59 16.38
C TRP A 80 7.89 -7.76 16.45
N LEU A 81 7.40 -8.10 17.65
CA LEU A 81 6.35 -9.12 17.81
C LEU A 81 5.05 -8.66 17.14
N VAL A 82 4.68 -7.39 17.29
CA VAL A 82 3.51 -6.82 16.61
C VAL A 82 3.66 -6.88 15.09
N LEU A 83 4.84 -6.55 14.56
CA LEU A 83 5.13 -6.65 13.12
C LEU A 83 5.04 -8.10 12.64
N PHE A 84 5.60 -9.05 13.39
CA PHE A 84 5.52 -10.48 13.08
C PHE A 84 4.06 -10.97 13.04
N LEU A 85 3.26 -10.66 14.08
CA LEU A 85 1.85 -11.03 14.12
C LEU A 85 1.04 -10.38 12.98
N ALA A 86 1.35 -9.13 12.64
CA ALA A 86 0.71 -8.43 11.52
C ALA A 86 1.06 -9.10 10.18
N VAL A 87 2.32 -9.49 9.97
CA VAL A 87 2.78 -10.21 8.77
C VAL A 87 2.11 -11.57 8.64
N VAL A 88 2.02 -12.34 9.73
CA VAL A 88 1.29 -13.62 9.75
C VAL A 88 -0.18 -13.40 9.42
N GLY A 89 -0.80 -12.37 10.02
CA GLY A 89 -2.19 -11.98 9.71
C GLY A 89 -2.38 -11.58 8.24
N MET A 90 -1.44 -10.81 7.66
CA MET A 90 -1.44 -10.45 6.24
C MET A 90 -1.41 -11.69 5.34
N GLY A 91 -0.46 -12.59 5.57
CA GLY A 91 -0.33 -13.84 4.78
C GLY A 91 -1.53 -14.77 4.93
N ALA A 92 -2.09 -14.90 6.15
CA ALA A 92 -3.28 -15.71 6.40
C ALA A 92 -4.53 -15.20 5.69
N MET A 93 -4.62 -13.88 5.42
CA MET A 93 -5.77 -13.30 4.73
C MET A 93 -5.65 -13.37 3.20
N HIS A 94 -4.43 -13.29 2.63
CA HIS A 94 -4.22 -13.36 1.19
C HIS A 94 -2.75 -13.58 0.78
N GLY A 95 -2.51 -14.38 -0.26
CA GLY A 95 -1.16 -14.65 -0.78
C GLY A 95 -0.40 -13.40 -1.26
N ALA A 96 -1.07 -12.48 -1.98
CA ALA A 96 -0.46 -11.21 -2.40
C ALA A 96 0.04 -10.36 -1.21
N LEU A 97 -0.64 -10.45 -0.07
CA LEU A 97 -0.23 -9.71 1.13
C LEU A 97 0.99 -10.36 1.81
N LEU A 98 1.23 -11.65 1.62
CA LEU A 98 2.46 -12.29 2.08
C LEU A 98 3.68 -11.66 1.41
N VAL A 99 3.68 -11.49 0.09
CA VAL A 99 4.78 -10.84 -0.64
C VAL A 99 4.95 -9.38 -0.20
N SER A 100 3.84 -8.65 -0.08
CA SER A 100 3.88 -7.27 0.43
C SER A 100 4.40 -7.18 1.87
N SER A 101 4.13 -8.17 2.72
CA SER A 101 4.59 -8.21 4.12
C SER A 101 6.10 -8.44 4.22
N THR A 102 6.66 -9.29 3.35
CA THR A 102 8.12 -9.47 3.21
C THR A 102 8.78 -8.15 2.83
N PHE A 103 8.20 -7.40 1.89
CA PHE A 103 8.69 -6.07 1.53
C PHE A 103 8.68 -5.10 2.72
N VAL A 104 7.63 -5.10 3.56
CA VAL A 104 7.56 -4.24 4.76
C VAL A 104 8.64 -4.61 5.79
N ILE A 105 8.92 -5.89 6.01
CA ILE A 105 10.00 -6.34 6.91
C ILE A 105 11.36 -5.86 6.40
N VAL A 106 11.66 -6.15 5.13
CA VAL A 106 12.94 -5.77 4.50
C VAL A 106 13.09 -4.24 4.50
N GLY A 107 12.03 -3.52 4.15
CA GLY A 107 12.00 -2.05 4.20
C GLY A 107 12.23 -1.49 5.61
N THR A 108 11.67 -2.13 6.64
CA THR A 108 11.90 -1.73 8.05
C THR A 108 13.37 -1.92 8.45
N LEU A 109 13.97 -3.07 8.10
CA LEU A 109 15.38 -3.34 8.34
C LEU A 109 16.29 -2.36 7.59
N PHE A 110 15.94 -2.03 6.35
CA PHE A 110 16.63 -1.02 5.55
C PHE A 110 16.56 0.38 6.18
N LEU A 111 15.38 0.80 6.66
CA LEU A 111 15.23 2.07 7.37
C LEU A 111 16.10 2.13 8.62
N LEU A 112 16.13 1.07 9.42
CA LEU A 112 16.97 1.01 10.63
C LEU A 112 18.46 1.11 10.31
N THR A 113 18.89 0.45 9.24
CA THR A 113 20.28 0.43 8.80
C THR A 113 20.71 1.79 8.28
N SER A 114 19.85 2.46 7.51
CA SER A 114 20.11 3.77 6.92
C SER A 114 19.92 4.95 7.89
N ARG A 115 19.31 4.75 9.07
CA ARG A 115 18.93 5.82 10.01
C ARG A 115 20.05 6.80 10.37
N ASN A 116 21.30 6.35 10.46
CA ASN A 116 22.42 7.20 10.86
C ASN A 116 22.93 8.03 9.68
N ARG A 117 23.11 9.35 9.86
CA ARG A 117 23.63 10.26 8.83
C ARG A 117 25.08 10.00 8.41
N LYS A 118 25.85 9.26 9.22
CA LYS A 118 27.24 8.85 8.92
C LYS A 118 27.34 7.68 7.91
N GLY A 119 26.27 7.42 7.16
CA GLY A 119 26.19 6.29 6.24
C GLY A 119 25.80 4.97 6.90
N VAL A 120 25.70 3.94 6.06
CA VAL A 120 25.40 2.57 6.46
C VAL A 120 26.70 1.89 6.91
N SER A 121 26.76 1.48 8.18
CA SER A 121 27.92 0.73 8.71
C SER A 121 27.98 -0.67 8.09
N PHE A 122 29.16 -1.08 7.63
CA PHE A 122 29.40 -2.42 7.08
C PHE A 122 28.92 -3.53 8.02
N THR A 123 29.18 -3.40 9.34
CA THR A 123 28.71 -4.35 10.35
C THR A 123 27.19 -4.51 10.36
N LYS A 124 26.44 -3.43 10.19
CA LYS A 124 24.96 -3.51 10.12
C LYS A 124 24.50 -4.22 8.86
N VAL A 125 25.15 -4.00 7.73
CA VAL A 125 24.85 -4.71 6.47
C VAL A 125 25.09 -6.20 6.65
N VAL A 126 26.26 -6.59 7.13
CA VAL A 126 26.61 -8.00 7.34
C VAL A 126 25.63 -8.70 8.30
N LEU A 127 25.12 -8.00 9.33
CA LEU A 127 24.14 -8.57 10.25
C LEU A 127 22.72 -8.65 9.67
N VAL A 128 22.31 -7.67 8.86
CA VAL A 128 20.95 -7.57 8.33
C VAL A 128 20.77 -8.40 7.05
N THR A 129 21.80 -8.51 6.22
CA THR A 129 21.74 -9.22 4.93
C THR A 129 21.31 -10.68 5.06
N PRO A 130 21.83 -11.50 5.99
CA PRO A 130 21.36 -12.88 6.18
C PRO A 130 19.88 -12.93 6.54
N ILE A 131 19.41 -12.03 7.41
CA ILE A 131 17.99 -11.95 7.81
C ILE A 131 17.12 -11.61 6.59
N VAL A 132 17.54 -10.65 5.77
CA VAL A 132 16.85 -10.28 4.53
C VAL A 132 16.80 -11.46 3.57
N ILE A 133 17.91 -12.17 3.35
CA ILE A 133 17.97 -13.35 2.49
C ILE A 133 17.01 -14.43 3.00
N LEU A 134 17.01 -14.72 4.31
CA LEU A 134 16.10 -15.70 4.91
C LEU A 134 14.64 -15.26 4.76
N CYS A 135 14.31 -13.99 5.00
CA CYS A 135 12.95 -13.47 4.81
C CYS A 135 12.49 -13.59 3.35
N LEU A 136 13.36 -13.29 2.38
CA LEU A 136 13.05 -13.42 0.96
C LEU A 136 12.88 -14.89 0.56
N PHE A 137 13.80 -15.76 0.99
CA PHE A 137 13.77 -17.18 0.67
C PHE A 137 12.54 -17.88 1.25
N TYR A 138 12.31 -17.76 2.57
CA TYR A 138 11.15 -18.37 3.23
C TYR A 138 9.84 -17.69 2.82
N GLY A 139 9.85 -16.38 2.60
CA GLY A 139 8.68 -15.66 2.10
C GLY A 139 8.27 -16.15 0.71
N PHE A 140 9.24 -16.38 -0.18
CA PHE A 140 8.99 -16.96 -1.49
C PHE A 140 8.49 -18.41 -1.39
N SER A 141 9.13 -19.25 -0.59
CA SER A 141 8.71 -20.64 -0.37
C SER A 141 7.30 -20.77 0.22
N LEU A 142 6.93 -19.88 1.15
CA LEU A 142 5.56 -19.81 1.66
C LEU A 142 4.58 -19.32 0.59
N PHE A 143 4.98 -18.36 -0.24
CA PHE A 143 4.13 -17.89 -1.33
C PHE A 143 3.85 -19.00 -2.35
N THR A 144 4.87 -19.75 -2.76
CA THR A 144 4.67 -20.85 -3.71
C THR A 144 3.81 -21.96 -3.12
N SER A 145 4.00 -22.32 -1.85
CA SER A 145 3.21 -23.37 -1.21
C SER A 145 1.76 -22.99 -0.91
N LEU A 146 1.45 -21.70 -0.70
CA LEU A 146 0.13 -21.24 -0.28
C LEU A 146 -0.73 -20.64 -1.40
N THR A 147 -0.17 -20.44 -2.60
CA THR A 147 -0.89 -19.80 -3.70
C THR A 147 -1.04 -20.72 -4.90
N SER A 148 -2.08 -20.47 -5.69
CA SER A 148 -2.33 -21.17 -6.96
C SER A 148 -1.25 -20.93 -8.02
N TYR A 149 -0.28 -20.05 -7.74
CA TYR A 149 0.90 -19.88 -8.58
C TYR A 149 1.90 -21.04 -8.39
N GLY A 150 1.90 -21.72 -7.24
CA GLY A 150 2.87 -22.75 -6.87
C GLY A 150 3.11 -23.80 -7.94
N ASP A 151 2.04 -24.47 -8.36
CA ASP A 151 2.09 -25.58 -9.32
C ASP A 151 2.59 -25.19 -10.71
N ARG A 152 2.61 -23.88 -11.02
CA ARG A 152 2.98 -23.34 -12.34
C ARG A 152 4.24 -22.49 -12.31
N LEU A 153 4.81 -22.24 -11.14
CA LEU A 153 6.04 -21.45 -11.04
C LEU A 153 7.24 -22.19 -11.63
N ASP A 154 7.19 -23.53 -11.70
CA ASP A 154 8.19 -24.36 -12.37
C ASP A 154 8.22 -24.09 -13.89
N ASP A 155 7.09 -23.70 -14.48
CA ASP A 155 6.98 -23.32 -15.89
C ASP A 155 7.40 -21.85 -16.15
N GLY A 156 7.64 -21.08 -15.08
CA GLY A 156 8.01 -19.66 -15.13
C GLY A 156 6.94 -18.73 -14.54
N LEU A 157 7.40 -17.62 -13.92
CA LEU A 157 6.50 -16.63 -13.32
C LEU A 157 5.58 -15.97 -14.35
N ASP A 158 6.09 -15.73 -15.57
CA ASP A 158 5.32 -15.19 -16.69
C ASP A 158 4.18 -16.12 -17.10
N VAL A 159 4.44 -17.44 -17.17
CA VAL A 159 3.43 -18.46 -17.44
C VAL A 159 2.40 -18.49 -16.32
N ALA A 160 2.85 -18.52 -15.06
CA ALA A 160 1.95 -18.58 -13.91
C ALA A 160 1.02 -17.34 -13.84
N VAL A 161 1.52 -16.14 -14.12
CA VAL A 161 0.72 -14.91 -14.23
C VAL A 161 -0.24 -14.96 -15.40
N ARG A 162 0.24 -15.35 -16.59
CA ARG A 162 -0.59 -15.43 -17.80
C ARG A 162 -1.79 -16.35 -17.59
N VAL A 163 -1.54 -17.58 -17.14
CA VAL A 163 -2.61 -18.57 -16.98
C VAL A 163 -3.58 -18.17 -15.86
N TYR A 164 -3.10 -17.54 -14.78
CA TYR A 164 -3.99 -17.03 -13.73
C TYR A 164 -4.94 -15.96 -14.27
N GLN A 165 -4.40 -15.01 -15.05
CA GLN A 165 -5.22 -13.96 -15.65
C GLN A 165 -6.17 -14.51 -16.71
N GLU A 166 -5.74 -15.49 -17.54
CA GLU A 166 -6.59 -16.16 -18.53
C GLU A 166 -7.77 -16.85 -17.86
N GLY A 167 -7.53 -17.58 -16.75
CA GLY A 167 -8.59 -18.18 -15.94
C GLY A 167 -9.57 -17.12 -15.39
N THR A 168 -9.05 -15.97 -14.98
CA THR A 168 -9.90 -14.86 -14.48
C THR A 168 -10.76 -14.26 -15.58
N LEU A 169 -10.27 -14.24 -16.83
CA LEU A 169 -11.01 -13.76 -18.00
C LEU A 169 -12.03 -14.80 -18.49
N SER A 170 -11.71 -16.09 -18.46
CA SER A 170 -12.63 -17.16 -18.90
C SER A 170 -13.86 -17.29 -18.00
N ASP A 171 -13.69 -17.11 -16.69
CA ASP A 171 -14.80 -17.18 -15.72
C ASP A 171 -15.80 -16.02 -15.86
N GLY A 172 -15.42 -14.96 -16.57
CA GLY A 172 -16.23 -13.77 -16.80
C GLY A 172 -16.14 -13.29 -18.24
N GLU A 173 -16.05 -14.21 -19.21
CA GLU A 173 -15.99 -13.86 -20.63
C GLU A 173 -17.19 -12.94 -20.96
N TYR A 174 -16.92 -11.77 -21.56
CA TYR A 174 -17.91 -10.70 -21.82
C TYR A 174 -18.47 -9.94 -20.60
N ALA A 175 -17.91 -10.10 -19.40
CA ALA A 175 -18.31 -9.26 -18.28
C ALA A 175 -17.98 -7.80 -18.58
N ARG A 176 -19.01 -6.95 -18.55
CA ARG A 176 -18.93 -5.50 -18.86
C ARG A 176 -17.78 -4.79 -18.15
N ALA A 177 -17.43 -5.23 -16.94
CA ALA A 177 -16.42 -4.64 -16.09
C ALA A 177 -14.98 -5.15 -16.32
N ASN A 178 -14.76 -5.98 -17.34
CA ASN A 178 -13.41 -6.40 -17.71
C ASN A 178 -12.71 -5.29 -18.49
N TYR A 179 -11.49 -4.95 -18.08
CA TYR A 179 -10.65 -4.00 -18.80
C TYR A 179 -9.54 -4.66 -19.63
N ARG A 180 -9.41 -5.99 -19.55
CA ARG A 180 -8.54 -6.79 -20.42
C ARG A 180 -9.39 -7.76 -21.25
N THR A 181 -9.00 -7.93 -22.49
CA THR A 181 -9.62 -8.84 -23.48
C THR A 181 -8.71 -10.00 -23.82
N ASP A 182 -7.41 -9.80 -23.64
CA ASP A 182 -6.32 -10.66 -24.07
C ASP A 182 -5.11 -10.40 -23.16
N ILE A 183 -4.27 -11.43 -22.99
CA ILE A 183 -3.09 -11.38 -22.12
C ILE A 183 -1.90 -11.88 -22.92
N GLU A 184 -1.21 -10.95 -23.56
CA GLU A 184 0.04 -11.24 -24.25
C GLU A 184 1.20 -11.04 -23.27
N ILE A 185 1.66 -12.14 -22.68
CA ILE A 185 2.88 -12.18 -21.88
C ILE A 185 3.83 -13.18 -22.55
N ASP A 186 4.90 -12.66 -23.15
CA ASP A 186 5.97 -13.44 -23.78
C ASP A 186 7.25 -13.38 -22.94
N GLY A 187 7.44 -14.40 -22.09
CA GLY A 187 8.58 -14.51 -21.19
C GLY A 187 8.58 -13.49 -20.06
N LEU A 188 9.61 -13.58 -19.20
CA LEU A 188 9.83 -12.63 -18.10
C LEU A 188 10.04 -11.19 -18.58
N GLY A 189 10.68 -11.02 -19.74
CA GLY A 189 10.86 -9.71 -20.36
C GLY A 189 9.53 -9.06 -20.73
N GLY A 190 8.65 -9.81 -21.40
CA GLY A 190 7.29 -9.38 -21.71
C GLY A 190 6.49 -9.05 -20.46
N LEU A 191 6.57 -9.87 -19.40
CA LEU A 191 5.91 -9.60 -18.13
C LEU A 191 6.33 -8.25 -17.53
N ILE A 192 7.65 -7.97 -17.45
CA ILE A 192 8.18 -6.72 -16.88
C ILE A 192 7.70 -5.51 -17.68
N LEU A 193 7.73 -5.60 -19.02
CA LEU A 193 7.28 -4.52 -19.90
C LEU A 193 5.77 -4.28 -19.81
N SER A 194 4.98 -5.31 -19.48
CA SER A 194 3.53 -5.21 -19.30
C SER A 194 3.09 -4.66 -17.94
N LEU A 195 3.96 -4.69 -16.91
CA LEU A 195 3.63 -4.21 -15.55
C LEU A 195 3.07 -2.78 -15.50
N PRO A 196 3.64 -1.77 -16.20
CA PRO A 196 3.11 -0.41 -16.17
C PRO A 196 1.68 -0.35 -16.72
N THR A 197 1.40 -1.06 -17.81
CA THR A 197 0.06 -1.14 -18.41
C THR A 197 -0.91 -1.84 -17.45
N PHE A 198 -0.48 -2.96 -16.86
CA PHE A 198 -1.29 -3.71 -15.90
C PHE A 198 -1.68 -2.87 -14.69
N LEU A 199 -0.70 -2.17 -14.11
CA LEU A 199 -0.91 -1.29 -12.98
C LEU A 199 -1.79 -0.09 -13.36
N PHE A 200 -1.57 0.52 -14.53
CA PHE A 200 -2.35 1.67 -14.97
C PHE A 200 -3.84 1.31 -15.16
N GLN A 201 -4.12 0.20 -15.85
CA GLN A 201 -5.50 -0.28 -16.01
C GLN A 201 -6.13 -0.61 -14.66
N TYR A 202 -5.41 -1.36 -13.81
CA TYR A 202 -5.89 -1.72 -12.48
C TYR A 202 -6.22 -0.50 -11.62
N LEU A 203 -5.40 0.56 -11.67
CA LEU A 203 -5.59 1.77 -10.85
C LEU A 203 -6.69 2.70 -11.36
N PHE A 204 -6.98 2.72 -12.67
CA PHE A 204 -7.74 3.83 -13.26
C PHE A 204 -8.95 3.40 -14.10
N GLU A 205 -9.14 2.11 -14.38
CA GLU A 205 -10.37 1.62 -15.00
C GLU A 205 -11.55 1.63 -14.01
N PRO A 206 -12.77 2.00 -14.42
CA PRO A 206 -13.19 2.29 -15.79
C PRO A 206 -12.77 3.69 -16.25
N MET A 207 -12.31 3.78 -17.50
CA MET A 207 -12.11 5.06 -18.19
C MET A 207 -13.45 5.74 -18.53
N PRO A 208 -13.48 7.07 -18.77
CA PRO A 208 -14.73 7.80 -19.04
C PRO A 208 -15.59 7.25 -20.17
N TRP A 209 -14.98 6.62 -21.17
CA TRP A 209 -15.67 5.98 -22.31
C TRP A 209 -16.18 4.56 -22.04
N LYS A 210 -15.86 3.96 -20.88
CA LYS A 210 -16.34 2.64 -20.46
C LYS A 210 -17.50 2.70 -19.44
N ILE A 211 -18.01 3.90 -19.16
CA ILE A 211 -19.14 4.09 -18.24
C ILE A 211 -20.41 3.51 -18.88
N GLY A 212 -20.98 2.48 -18.26
CA GLY A 212 -22.25 1.88 -18.67
C GLY A 212 -23.36 2.00 -17.61
N SER A 213 -23.03 2.45 -16.41
CA SER A 213 -23.94 2.51 -15.26
C SER A 213 -23.50 3.54 -14.22
N MET A 214 -24.38 3.88 -13.28
CA MET A 214 -24.07 4.78 -12.17
C MET A 214 -22.94 4.25 -11.26
N VAL A 215 -22.81 2.93 -11.14
CA VAL A 215 -21.73 2.31 -10.35
C VAL A 215 -20.36 2.60 -10.98
N ASP A 216 -20.28 2.70 -12.31
CA ASP A 216 -19.03 3.06 -12.99
C ASP A 216 -18.66 4.53 -12.79
N VAL A 217 -19.66 5.41 -12.65
CA VAL A 217 -19.43 6.81 -12.30
C VAL A 217 -18.80 6.90 -10.91
N ILE A 218 -19.30 6.12 -9.95
CA ILE A 218 -18.73 6.05 -8.60
C ILE A 218 -17.28 5.54 -8.66
N ALA A 219 -17.04 4.46 -9.40
CA ALA A 219 -15.70 3.92 -9.58
C ALA A 219 -14.73 4.93 -10.23
N LEU A 220 -15.17 5.63 -11.27
CA LEU A 220 -14.38 6.69 -11.92
C LEU A 220 -14.04 7.82 -10.93
N LEU A 221 -14.99 8.27 -10.11
CA LEU A 221 -14.74 9.32 -9.11
C LEU A 221 -13.72 8.86 -8.05
N GLU A 222 -13.79 7.61 -7.60
CA GLU A 222 -12.77 7.03 -6.73
C GLU A 222 -11.39 6.97 -7.40
N ASN A 223 -11.33 6.63 -8.69
CA ASN A 223 -10.09 6.59 -9.46
C ASN A 223 -9.48 7.99 -9.62
N MET A 224 -10.30 9.01 -9.87
CA MET A 224 -9.87 10.41 -9.91
C MET A 224 -9.31 10.87 -8.55
N LEU A 225 -9.97 10.49 -7.46
CA LEU A 225 -9.46 10.74 -6.10
C LEU A 225 -8.12 10.01 -5.89
N ARG A 226 -8.02 8.74 -6.29
CA ARG A 226 -6.78 7.95 -6.20
C ARG A 226 -5.64 8.60 -6.97
N PHE A 227 -5.89 9.04 -8.20
CA PHE A 227 -4.92 9.79 -9.00
C PHE A 227 -4.43 11.05 -8.25
N TRP A 228 -5.35 11.84 -7.70
CA TRP A 228 -5.01 13.02 -6.92
C TRP A 228 -4.17 12.71 -5.67
N LEU A 229 -4.47 11.61 -4.97
CA LEU A 229 -3.70 11.15 -3.81
C LEU A 229 -2.29 10.69 -4.20
N ILE A 230 -2.16 9.89 -5.27
CA ILE A 230 -0.86 9.46 -5.81
C ILE A 230 -0.03 10.68 -6.21
N TRP A 231 -0.62 11.60 -6.97
CA TRP A 231 0.04 12.84 -7.39
C TRP A 231 0.53 13.67 -6.20
N ASN A 232 -0.25 13.74 -5.13
CA ASN A 232 0.14 14.42 -3.90
C ASN A 232 1.33 13.76 -3.19
N ALA A 233 1.36 12.42 -3.12
CA ALA A 233 2.50 11.68 -2.58
C ALA A 233 3.77 11.91 -3.42
N LEU A 234 3.64 11.87 -4.74
CA LEU A 234 4.75 12.12 -5.68
C LEU A 234 5.29 13.54 -5.57
N LYS A 235 4.43 14.57 -5.52
CA LYS A 235 4.86 15.96 -5.32
C LYS A 235 5.68 16.13 -4.06
N TYR A 236 5.29 15.48 -2.96
CA TYR A 236 6.06 15.48 -1.74
C TYR A 236 7.45 14.88 -2.00
N LEU A 237 7.50 13.62 -2.44
CA LEU A 237 8.76 12.88 -2.63
C LEU A 237 9.72 13.54 -3.64
N VAL A 238 9.19 14.04 -4.76
CA VAL A 238 9.99 14.72 -5.79
C VAL A 238 10.47 16.08 -5.29
N GLY A 239 9.61 16.88 -4.67
CA GLY A 239 10.00 18.17 -4.10
C GLY A 239 11.05 18.00 -2.99
N SER A 240 10.99 16.87 -2.29
CA SER A 240 11.91 16.49 -1.23
C SER A 240 13.28 16.06 -1.77
N TYR A 241 13.29 15.18 -2.77
CA TYR A 241 14.51 14.81 -3.49
C TYR A 241 15.22 16.00 -4.16
N LEU A 242 14.47 16.90 -4.80
CA LEU A 242 15.01 18.05 -5.52
C LEU A 242 15.41 19.22 -4.60
N ASN A 243 15.19 19.14 -3.29
CA ASN A 243 15.36 20.26 -2.34
C ASN A 243 14.66 21.56 -2.81
N LYS A 244 13.52 21.45 -3.50
CA LYS A 244 12.78 22.60 -4.04
C LYS A 244 11.57 22.92 -3.14
N PRO A 245 11.70 23.86 -2.18
CA PRO A 245 10.64 24.18 -1.22
C PRO A 245 9.41 24.86 -1.84
N MET A 246 9.43 25.17 -3.13
CA MET A 246 8.27 25.73 -3.85
C MET A 246 7.11 24.72 -3.92
N PHE A 247 7.39 23.41 -3.86
CA PHE A 247 6.39 22.34 -3.87
C PHE A 247 6.17 21.68 -2.50
N VAL A 248 7.04 21.95 -1.53
CA VAL A 248 7.04 21.38 -0.18
C VAL A 248 7.34 22.51 0.79
N ALA A 249 6.39 22.87 1.66
CA ALA A 249 6.53 24.04 2.53
C ALA A 249 7.86 24.06 3.31
N HIS A 250 8.37 25.27 3.55
CA HIS A 250 9.72 25.61 3.99
C HIS A 250 10.23 24.91 5.29
N ASN A 251 9.35 24.27 6.07
CA ASN A 251 9.72 23.43 7.20
C ASN A 251 9.66 21.95 6.81
N TYR A 252 10.75 21.49 6.23
CA TYR A 252 10.95 20.11 5.82
C TYR A 252 11.00 19.19 7.06
N PHE A 253 9.98 18.34 7.23
CA PHE A 253 10.04 17.27 8.24
C PHE A 253 10.87 16.10 7.73
N GLY A 254 11.85 15.65 8.51
CA GLY A 254 12.82 14.60 8.17
C GLY A 254 12.27 13.17 8.10
N TYR A 255 11.02 12.99 7.64
CA TYR A 255 10.35 11.68 7.52
C TYR A 255 10.33 11.14 6.09
N GLU A 256 11.01 11.80 5.15
CA GLU A 256 11.06 11.44 3.72
C GLU A 256 11.26 9.95 3.48
N ARG A 257 12.23 9.32 4.14
CA ARG A 257 12.50 7.89 3.98
C ARG A 257 11.36 7.00 4.45
N CYS A 258 10.68 7.38 5.52
CA CYS A 258 9.49 6.68 6.00
C CYS A 258 8.33 6.84 5.02
N ILE A 259 8.10 8.05 4.51
CA ILE A 259 7.04 8.31 3.53
C ILE A 259 7.33 7.60 2.20
N LEU A 260 8.59 7.56 1.76
CA LEU A 260 9.02 6.79 0.61
C LEU A 260 8.73 5.30 0.82
N LEU A 261 9.09 4.74 1.98
CA LEU A 261 8.77 3.35 2.29
C LEU A 261 7.26 3.10 2.23
N ILE A 262 6.45 3.95 2.86
CA ILE A 262 4.97 3.83 2.85
C ILE A 262 4.42 3.85 1.43
N PHE A 263 4.90 4.78 0.61
CA PHE A 263 4.46 4.90 -0.78
C PHE A 263 4.92 3.73 -1.65
N LEU A 264 6.14 3.23 -1.45
CA LEU A 264 6.61 2.02 -2.13
C LEU A 264 5.85 0.78 -1.68
N SER A 265 5.49 0.66 -0.39
CA SER A 265 4.64 -0.43 0.10
C SER A 265 3.26 -0.40 -0.57
N TYR A 266 2.69 0.79 -0.78
CA TYR A 266 1.47 0.96 -1.57
C TYR A 266 1.69 0.48 -3.02
N LEU A 267 2.72 0.96 -3.71
CA LEU A 267 2.96 0.58 -5.11
C LEU A 267 3.21 -0.91 -5.30
N VAL A 268 4.00 -1.54 -4.42
CA VAL A 268 4.27 -2.99 -4.45
C VAL A 268 2.96 -3.76 -4.30
N MET A 269 2.12 -3.38 -3.34
CA MET A 269 0.84 -4.04 -3.11
C MET A 269 -0.10 -3.90 -4.31
N GLU A 270 -0.29 -2.69 -4.84
CA GLU A 270 -1.13 -2.45 -6.02
C GLU A 270 -0.61 -3.18 -7.26
N THR A 271 0.71 -3.27 -7.43
CA THR A 271 1.32 -4.03 -8.52
C THR A 271 0.99 -5.51 -8.39
N LEU A 272 1.14 -6.10 -7.20
CA LEU A 272 0.79 -7.51 -6.96
C LEU A 272 -0.69 -7.79 -7.23
N TRP A 273 -1.60 -6.89 -6.83
CA TRP A 273 -3.01 -7.03 -7.15
C TRP A 273 -3.30 -6.89 -8.65
N SER A 274 -2.59 -6.00 -9.36
CA SER A 274 -2.74 -5.81 -10.80
C SER A 274 -2.34 -7.04 -11.63
N LEU A 275 -1.49 -7.92 -11.08
CA LEU A 275 -1.12 -9.20 -11.67
C LEU A 275 -2.25 -10.23 -11.61
N GLY A 276 -3.14 -10.13 -10.63
CA GLY A 276 -4.25 -11.07 -10.44
C GLY A 276 -5.64 -10.49 -10.74
N THR A 277 -5.72 -9.24 -11.20
CA THR A 277 -7.01 -8.55 -11.39
C THR A 277 -7.12 -8.02 -12.82
N SER A 278 -8.24 -8.33 -13.49
CA SER A 278 -8.58 -7.89 -14.85
C SER A 278 -9.94 -7.17 -14.95
N ASN A 279 -10.63 -6.97 -13.81
CA ASN A 279 -11.98 -6.41 -13.72
C ASN A 279 -12.03 -5.24 -12.72
N TRP A 280 -12.63 -4.11 -13.10
CA TRP A 280 -12.62 -2.91 -12.24
C TRP A 280 -13.53 -3.01 -11.01
N GLY A 281 -14.55 -3.86 -11.04
CA GLY A 281 -15.35 -4.18 -9.86
C GLY A 281 -14.51 -4.89 -8.79
N THR A 282 -13.73 -5.91 -9.20
CA THR A 282 -12.77 -6.58 -8.31
C THR A 282 -11.63 -5.66 -7.89
N ALA A 283 -11.11 -4.83 -8.81
CA ALA A 283 -10.06 -3.87 -8.49
C ALA A 283 -10.51 -2.88 -7.41
N SER A 284 -11.74 -2.36 -7.50
CA SER A 284 -12.31 -1.45 -6.49
C SER A 284 -12.23 -2.01 -5.05
N ARG A 285 -12.49 -3.32 -4.89
CA ARG A 285 -12.37 -4.04 -3.63
C ARG A 285 -10.91 -4.20 -3.19
N HIS A 286 -10.00 -4.52 -4.12
CA HIS A 286 -8.59 -4.76 -3.84
C HIS A 286 -7.75 -3.48 -3.62
N HIS A 287 -8.27 -2.30 -3.93
CA HIS A 287 -7.66 -1.03 -3.49
C HIS A 287 -7.88 -0.73 -2.01
N LEU A 288 -8.90 -1.32 -1.38
CA LEU A 288 -9.26 -1.02 0.01
C LEU A 288 -8.13 -1.33 1.00
N PRO A 289 -7.46 -2.51 0.97
CA PRO A 289 -6.41 -2.85 1.93
C PRO A 289 -5.24 -1.86 1.95
N SER A 290 -4.88 -1.27 0.80
CA SER A 290 -3.75 -0.34 0.66
C SER A 290 -4.11 1.12 0.95
N LEU A 291 -5.41 1.43 1.11
CA LEU A 291 -5.93 2.80 1.22
C LEU A 291 -5.25 3.62 2.33
N GLY A 292 -5.00 3.00 3.49
CA GLY A 292 -4.31 3.66 4.61
C GLY A 292 -2.90 4.14 4.25
N LEU A 293 -2.16 3.34 3.48
CA LEU A 293 -0.81 3.69 3.01
C LEU A 293 -0.84 4.91 2.10
N LEU A 294 -1.75 4.91 1.11
CA LEU A 294 -1.89 6.00 0.15
C LEU A 294 -2.31 7.31 0.82
N LEU A 295 -3.27 7.25 1.76
CA LEU A 295 -3.72 8.43 2.49
C LEU A 295 -2.60 9.03 3.36
N VAL A 296 -1.82 8.20 4.04
CA VAL A 296 -0.68 8.67 4.84
C VAL A 296 0.38 9.29 3.93
N ALA A 297 0.77 8.62 2.84
CA ALA A 297 1.78 9.15 1.93
C ALA A 297 1.35 10.48 1.28
N SER A 298 0.10 10.56 0.84
CA SER A 298 -0.44 11.73 0.12
C SER A 298 -0.59 12.97 0.99
N PHE A 299 -0.85 12.84 2.29
CA PHE A 299 -1.00 13.99 3.20
C PHE A 299 0.29 14.41 3.91
N ALA A 300 1.41 13.71 3.68
CA ALA A 300 2.68 13.98 4.33
C ALA A 300 3.17 15.44 4.19
N TYR A 301 3.01 16.05 3.00
CA TYR A 301 3.46 17.42 2.75
C TYR A 301 2.67 18.51 3.49
N ARG A 302 1.45 18.21 3.96
CA ARG A 302 0.56 19.19 4.59
C ARG A 302 0.77 19.34 6.10
N ASN A 303 1.72 18.61 6.67
CA ASN A 303 2.03 18.61 8.11
C ASN A 303 2.94 19.75 8.54
N VAL A 304 3.29 20.64 7.62
CA VAL A 304 4.11 21.82 7.89
C VAL A 304 3.33 22.85 8.68
N THR A 305 3.45 22.85 10.01
CA THR A 305 3.19 24.06 10.80
C THR A 305 4.16 25.13 10.32
N SER A 306 3.64 26.20 9.68
CA SER A 306 4.41 27.44 9.57
C SER A 306 4.76 27.88 10.99
N PRO A 307 5.99 28.29 11.29
CA PRO A 307 6.28 28.90 12.57
C PRO A 307 5.57 30.25 12.50
N LYS A 308 4.36 30.34 13.05
CA LYS A 308 3.78 31.65 13.36
C LYS A 308 4.71 32.30 14.37
N TYR A 309 5.59 33.14 13.84
CA TYR A 309 6.12 34.36 14.43
C TYR A 309 5.61 34.64 15.86
N ASN A 310 6.30 34.12 16.87
CA ASN A 310 6.27 34.65 18.23
C ASN A 310 7.36 35.73 18.35
N ARG A 311 7.28 36.77 17.51
CA ARG A 311 7.98 38.05 17.73
C ARG A 311 6.94 39.07 18.19
N SER A 312 6.68 39.08 19.49
CA SER A 312 5.92 40.07 20.26
C SER A 312 5.64 39.40 21.60
N HIS A 313 6.44 39.51 22.65
CA HIS A 313 6.80 40.74 23.34
C HIS A 313 8.21 40.63 23.96
N LYS A 314 9.09 41.54 23.55
CA LYS A 314 10.05 42.17 24.45
C LYS A 314 9.87 43.67 24.30
N SER A 315 9.21 44.26 25.29
CA SER A 315 9.39 45.64 25.74
C SER A 315 8.97 45.64 27.20
#